data_AF-A0A7D5KZ09-F1
#
_entry.id   AF-A0A7D5KZ09-F1
#
_cell.length_a   1.000
_cell.length_b   1.000
_cell.length_c   1.000
_cell.angle_alpha   90.00
_cell.angle_beta   90.00
_cell.angle_gamma   90.00
#
_symmetry.space_group_name_H-M   'P 1'
#
loop_
_entity.id
_entity.type
_entity.pdbx_description
1 polymer ?
#
loop_
_entity_poly.entity_id
_entity_poly.type
_entity_poly.pdbx_seq_one_letter_code
_entity_poly.pdbx_strand_id
1 'polypeptide(L)' 'MTVSDLPVVGQLLESGAEDRVFDGLLLIGPVLIVGIAILGRSVITTGIATTYVLFFVAYILYLGVRS' A
#
# COMPACT_ATOMS: atom_id res chain seq x y z
N MET A 1 -10.92 -14.84 11.24
CA MET A 1 -10.76 -14.97 9.78
C MET A 1 -9.75 -13.89 9.39
N THR A 2 -8.51 -14.30 9.17
CA THR A 2 -7.39 -13.37 8.96
C THR A 2 -7.35 -12.98 7.49
N VAL A 3 -7.11 -11.70 7.20
CA VAL A 3 -7.08 -11.13 5.84
C VAL A 3 -6.04 -11.83 4.93
N SER A 4 -5.09 -12.56 5.52
CA SER A 4 -4.06 -13.38 4.87
C SER A 4 -4.57 -14.60 4.08
N ASP A 5 -5.82 -15.06 4.30
CA ASP A 5 -6.36 -16.24 3.58
C ASP A 5 -6.83 -15.93 2.14
N LEU A 6 -6.74 -14.68 1.68
CA LEU A 6 -7.06 -14.33 0.30
C LEU A 6 -5.86 -14.62 -0.61
N PRO A 7 -5.95 -15.59 -1.56
CA PRO A 7 -4.80 -16.06 -2.35
C PRO A 7 -4.17 -14.98 -3.24
N VAL A 8 -4.90 -13.90 -3.54
CA VAL A 8 -4.38 -12.75 -4.30
C VAL A 8 -3.60 -11.77 -3.40
N VAL A 9 -3.96 -11.66 -2.12
CA VAL A 9 -3.35 -10.71 -1.18
C VAL A 9 -2.22 -11.36 -0.39
N GLY A 10 -2.38 -12.65 -0.03
CA GLY A 10 -1.41 -13.43 0.72
C GLY A 10 -0.06 -13.58 0.01
N GLN A 11 -0.05 -13.81 -1.31
CA GLN A 11 1.20 -13.94 -2.07
C GLN A 11 2.00 -12.63 -2.16
N LEU A 12 1.33 -11.48 -2.19
CA LEU A 12 1.98 -10.16 -2.18
C LEU A 12 2.52 -9.79 -0.78
N LEU A 13 1.84 -10.25 0.28
CA LEU A 13 2.28 -10.08 1.68
C LEU A 13 3.45 -11.01 2.03
N GLU A 14 3.42 -12.29 1.63
CA GLU A 14 4.51 -13.25 1.90
C GLU A 14 5.78 -12.97 1.10
N SER A 15 5.69 -12.24 -0.01
CA SER A 15 6.85 -11.82 -0.81
C SER A 15 7.61 -10.63 -0.18
N GLY A 16 6.98 -9.89 0.73
CA GLY A 16 7.55 -8.76 1.46
C GLY A 16 7.99 -9.19 2.86
N ALA A 17 9.21 -9.70 2.97
CA ALA A 17 9.80 -10.22 4.21
C ALA A 17 9.46 -9.39 5.47
N GLU A 18 8.81 -10.03 6.44
CA GLU A 18 8.69 -9.73 7.89
C GLU A 18 8.28 -8.31 8.36
N ASP A 19 8.16 -7.30 7.48
CA ASP A 19 8.00 -5.90 7.89
C ASP A 19 6.53 -5.46 7.84
N ARG A 20 5.90 -5.45 9.03
CA ARG A 20 4.50 -5.04 9.25
C ARG A 20 4.18 -3.64 8.69
N VAL A 21 5.18 -2.77 8.52
CA VAL A 21 4.97 -1.43 7.94
C VAL A 21 4.75 -1.51 6.43
N PHE A 22 5.50 -2.37 5.73
CA PHE A 22 5.30 -2.62 4.30
C PHE A 22 3.91 -3.20 4.03
N ASP A 23 3.52 -4.22 4.81
CA ASP A 23 2.22 -4.87 4.72
C ASP A 23 1.06 -3.89 4.90
N GLY A 24 1.17 -3.02 5.92
CA GLY A 24 0.19 -1.98 6.18
C GLY A 24 0.10 -0.99 5.02
N LEU A 25 1.24 -0.59 4.48
CA LEU A 25 1.28 0.35 3.35
C LEU A 25 0.68 -0.29 2.09
N LEU A 26 0.91 -1.58 1.86
CA LEU A 26 0.33 -2.33 0.74
C LEU A 26 -1.19 -2.44 0.85
N LEU A 27 -1.72 -2.66 2.06
CA LEU A 27 -3.16 -2.75 2.31
C LEU A 27 -3.88 -1.40 2.18
N ILE A 28 -3.19 -0.29 2.48
CA ILE A 28 -3.73 1.07 2.33
C ILE A 28 -3.97 1.42 0.85
N GLY A 29 -3.20 0.86 -0.08
CA GLY A 29 -3.33 1.10 -1.52
C GLY A 29 -4.73 0.77 -2.06
N PRO A 30 -5.22 -0.47 -1.91
CA PRO A 30 -6.58 -0.86 -2.27
C PRO A 30 -7.67 0.00 -1.60
N VAL A 31 -7.50 0.33 -0.32
CA VAL A 31 -8.45 1.17 0.42
C VAL A 31 -8.53 2.58 -0.17
N LEU A 32 -7.39 3.17 -0.50
CA LEU A 32 -7.32 4.46 -1.18
C LEU A 32 -7.99 4.39 -2.56
N ILE A 33 -7.73 3.36 -3.34
CA ILE A 33 -8.36 3.20 -4.67
C ILE A 33 -9.88 3.14 -4.54
N VAL A 34 -10.41 2.35 -3.60
CA VAL A 34 -11.86 2.27 -3.35
C VAL A 34 -12.41 3.62 -2.89
N GLY A 35 -11.71 4.32 -1.99
CA GLY A 35 -12.10 5.66 -1.53
C GLY A 35 -12.15 6.67 -2.67
N ILE A 36 -11.15 6.68 -3.55
CA ILE A 36 -11.11 7.56 -4.73
C ILE A 36 -12.21 7.20 -5.72
N ALA A 37 -12.51 5.90 -5.89
CA ALA A 37 -13.59 5.46 -6.77
C ALA A 37 -14.97 5.94 -6.28
N ILE A 38 -15.19 6.01 -4.96
CA ILE A 38 -16.44 6.49 -4.36
C ILE A 38 -16.52 8.01 -4.35
N LEU A 39 -15.46 8.70 -3.91
CA LEU A 39 -15.44 10.17 -3.79
C LEU A 39 -15.26 10.87 -5.16
N GLY A 40 -14.81 10.14 -6.17
CA GLY A 40 -14.45 10.67 -7.48
C GLY A 40 -13.07 11.34 -7.49
N ARG A 41 -12.53 11.52 -8.70
CA ARG A 41 -11.22 12.13 -8.89
C ARG A 41 -11.30 13.65 -8.71
N SER A 42 -10.70 14.14 -7.64
CA SER A 42 -10.49 15.55 -7.32
C SER A 42 -9.01 15.85 -7.05
N VAL A 43 -8.65 17.14 -7.00
CA VAL A 43 -7.29 17.59 -6.64
C VAL A 43 -6.87 17.03 -5.28
N ILE A 44 -7.80 16.98 -4.32
CA ILE A 44 -7.56 16.44 -2.97
C ILE A 44 -7.21 14.95 -3.05
N THR A 45 -8.06 14.14 -3.69
CA THR A 45 -7.81 12.70 -3.84
C THR A 45 -6.53 12.38 -4.61
N THR A 46 -6.20 13.21 -5.61
CA THR A 46 -4.97 13.07 -6.39
C THR A 46 -3.75 13.40 -5.54
N GLY A 47 -3.84 14.42 -4.69
CA GLY A 47 -2.80 14.77 -3.72
C GLY A 47 -2.54 13.62 -2.74
N ILE A 48 -3.60 13.08 -2.13
CA ILE A 48 -3.51 11.95 -1.20
C ILE A 48 -2.86 10.74 -1.88
N ALA A 49 -3.31 10.37 -3.09
CA ALA A 49 -2.73 9.27 -3.84
C ALA A 49 -1.25 9.49 -4.15
N THR A 50 -0.88 10.70 -4.57
CA THR A 50 0.51 11.05 -4.88
C THR A 50 1.40 10.95 -3.64
N THR A 51 0.97 11.50 -2.51
CA THR A 51 1.70 11.40 -1.24
C THR A 51 1.88 9.95 -0.81
N TYR A 52 0.83 9.14 -0.90
CA TYR A 52 0.91 7.72 -0.60
C TYR A 52 1.95 6.99 -1.48
N VAL A 53 1.92 7.22 -2.80
CA VAL A 53 2.89 6.60 -3.72
C VAL A 53 4.31 7.04 -3.42
N LEU A 54 4.54 8.33 -3.17
CA LEU A 54 5.87 8.85 -2.82
C LEU A 54 6.40 8.19 -1.54
N PHE A 55 5.54 8.05 -0.53
CA PHE A 55 5.92 7.41 0.72
C PHE A 55 6.22 5.92 0.53
N PHE A 56 5.42 5.22 -0.28
CA PHE A 56 5.64 3.82 -0.63
C PHE A 56 6.97 3.60 -1.34
N VAL A 57 7.27 4.41 -2.34
CA VAL A 57 8.55 4.35 -3.06
C VAL A 57 9.72 4.68 -2.15
N ALA A 58 9.63 5.75 -1.36
CA ALA A 58 10.69 6.14 -0.42
C ALA A 58 10.95 5.05 0.62
N TYR A 59 9.90 4.40 1.12
CA TYR A 59 10.00 3.31 2.08
C TYR A 59 10.63 2.05 1.46
N ILE A 60 10.29 1.69 0.23
CA ILE A 60 10.96 0.61 -0.51
C ILE A 60 12.45 0.93 -0.69
N LEU A 61 12.79 2.14 -1.11
CA LEU A 61 14.19 2.54 -1.29
C LEU A 61 14.95 2.50 0.04
N TYR A 62 14.34 2.96 1.13
CA TYR A 62 14.91 2.89 2.46
C TYR A 62 15.20 1.44 2.89
N LEU A 63 14.22 0.56 2.71
CA LEU A 63 14.37 -0.86 3.04
C LEU A 63 15.47 -1.50 2.19
N GLY A 64 15.50 -1.21 0.88
CA GLY A 64 16.52 -1.72 -0.04
C GLY A 64 17.94 -1.23 0.27
N VAL A 65 18.12 -0.02 0.82
CA VAL A 65 19.43 0.50 1.26
C VAL A 65 19.86 -0.05 2.62
N ARG A 66 18.90 -0.43 3.47
CA ARG A 66 19.15 -0.96 4.81
C ARG A 66 19.30 -2.50 4.84
N SER A 67 19.02 -3.18 3.72
CA SER A 67 19.11 -4.64 3.55
C SER A 67 20.51 -5.13 3.18
#